data_AF-A0A424YY46-F1
#
_entry.id   AF-A0A424YY46-F1
#
_cell.length_a   1.000
_cell.length_b   1.000
_cell.length_c   1.000
_cell.angle_alpha   90.00
_cell.angle_beta   90.00
_cell.angle_gamma   90.00
#
_symmetry.space_group_name_H-M   'P 1'
#
loop_
_entity.id
_entity.type
_entity.pdbx_description
1 polymer ?
#
loop_
_entity_poly.entity_id
_entity_poly.type
_entity_poly.pdbx_seq_one_letter_code
_entity_poly.pdbx_strand_id
1 'polypeptide(L)'
;SVNTTQHLTIQNILNRGIIAGALSIENQGQIENVFIDINNINNQGYIRNVYIGIWGERNGKIELDSFKNSGIIYNTDNNGVLFEGKDIQIGKFINTGIISGNNSNKASVAIGQSNNNYGNTTIGLFLNQGLIGGQYSQYGVEFNGGKRNDNNNPPRHKATINHFINTGVIYGYQRGLSFSESTLTNFVNTDLIQSDNSSAVQTFSNSTITNFINSGTITNQKDRSALYFENSTITNFLNTGTIEAKGAAINNKQESKSKVENSSSTPTNEASKISSGVIVRGTIDTFINTGLI
;
A
#
# COMPACT_ATOMS: atom_id res chain seq x y z
N SER A 1 -0.99 37.69 -15.18
CA SER A 1 -1.63 36.99 -14.06
C SER A 1 -0.82 37.27 -12.81
N VAL A 2 -1.45 37.57 -11.67
CA VAL A 2 -0.71 37.64 -10.40
C VAL A 2 -0.45 36.20 -9.98
N ASN A 3 0.81 35.80 -10.03
CA ASN A 3 1.28 34.50 -9.56
C ASN A 3 1.15 34.50 -8.02
N THR A 4 -0.03 34.13 -7.53
CA THR A 4 -0.36 34.20 -6.10
C THR A 4 0.02 32.88 -5.45
N THR A 5 1.27 32.78 -5.00
CA THR A 5 1.68 31.69 -4.11
C THR A 5 0.90 31.82 -2.81
N GLN A 6 0.27 30.75 -2.37
CA GLN A 6 -0.39 30.68 -1.08
C GLN A 6 0.28 29.65 -0.19
N HIS A 7 0.40 29.99 1.09
CA HIS A 7 0.99 29.12 2.08
C HIS A 7 0.05 29.00 3.27
N LEU A 8 -0.31 27.77 3.61
CA LEU A 8 -1.10 27.44 4.78
C LEU A 8 -0.26 26.56 5.70
N THR A 9 -0.08 27.00 6.94
CA THR A 9 0.60 26.20 7.97
C THR A 9 -0.40 25.83 9.05
N ILE A 10 -0.55 24.53 9.32
CA ILE A 10 -1.38 24.00 10.41
C ILE A 10 -0.46 23.25 11.37
N GLN A 11 -0.27 23.78 12.58
CA GLN A 11 0.59 23.11 13.55
C GLN A 11 0.03 21.74 13.95
N ASN A 12 -1.26 21.67 14.34
CA ASN A 12 -1.85 20.44 14.83
C ASN A 12 -3.34 20.34 14.47
N ILE A 13 -3.75 19.15 14.02
CA ILE A 13 -5.14 18.71 13.94
C ILE A 13 -5.29 17.57 14.94
N LEU A 14 -6.08 17.79 16.00
CA LEU A 14 -6.36 16.78 17.03
C LEU A 14 -7.84 16.42 17.00
N ASN A 15 -8.16 15.17 16.67
CA ASN A 15 -9.52 14.66 16.80
C ASN A 15 -9.64 13.72 18.00
N ARG A 16 -10.53 14.06 18.94
CA ARG A 16 -10.95 13.19 20.06
C ARG A 16 -12.44 12.84 20.02
N GLY A 17 -13.17 13.34 19.02
CA GLY A 17 -14.61 13.19 18.87
C GLY A 17 -14.96 12.41 17.61
N ILE A 18 -16.02 12.86 16.94
CA ILE A 18 -16.54 12.23 15.73
C ILE A 18 -16.48 13.24 14.58
N ILE A 19 -15.73 12.90 13.54
CA ILE A 19 -15.82 13.56 12.23
C ILE A 19 -16.63 12.62 11.33
N ALA A 20 -17.94 12.87 11.26
CA ALA A 20 -18.87 12.03 10.48
C ALA A 20 -18.67 12.18 8.95
N GLY A 21 -17.95 13.21 8.52
CA GLY A 21 -17.56 13.45 7.12
C GLY A 21 -16.09 13.15 6.85
N ALA A 22 -15.60 13.65 5.71
CA ALA A 22 -14.20 13.56 5.35
C ALA A 22 -13.37 14.60 6.10
N LEU A 23 -12.21 14.19 6.62
CA LEU A 23 -11.11 15.11 6.86
C LEU A 23 -10.34 15.27 5.55
N SER A 24 -10.62 16.37 4.84
CA SER A 24 -9.97 16.68 3.55
C SER A 24 -8.94 17.79 3.71
N ILE A 25 -7.74 17.56 3.21
CA ILE A 25 -6.68 18.57 3.08
C ILE A 25 -6.26 18.55 1.62
N GLU A 26 -6.69 19.58 0.89
CA GLU A 26 -6.55 19.55 -0.55
C GLU A 26 -6.35 20.90 -1.19
N ASN A 27 -5.65 20.87 -2.33
CA ASN A 27 -5.75 21.92 -3.33
C ASN A 27 -6.66 21.42 -4.45
N GLN A 28 -7.88 21.96 -4.53
CA GLN A 28 -8.89 21.61 -5.54
C GLN A 28 -8.58 22.19 -6.94
N GLY A 29 -7.36 22.70 -7.15
CA GLY A 29 -6.92 23.18 -8.45
C GLY A 29 -7.63 24.46 -8.87
N GLN A 30 -7.94 25.37 -7.94
CA GLN A 30 -8.39 26.73 -8.29
C GLN A 30 -7.23 27.73 -8.27
N ILE A 31 -6.18 27.43 -7.50
CA ILE A 31 -5.04 28.30 -7.24
C ILE A 31 -3.75 27.56 -7.62
N GLU A 32 -2.88 28.24 -8.36
CA GLU A 32 -1.54 27.74 -8.70
C GLU A 32 -0.57 28.00 -7.55
N ASN A 33 0.37 27.08 -7.29
CA ASN A 33 1.42 27.22 -6.27
C ASN A 33 0.88 27.32 -4.84
N VAL A 34 0.09 26.34 -4.43
CA VAL A 34 -0.37 26.20 -3.03
C VAL A 34 0.56 25.27 -2.26
N PHE A 35 1.08 25.75 -1.15
CA PHE A 35 1.87 25.00 -0.20
C PHE A 35 1.06 24.82 1.09
N ILE A 36 0.87 23.58 1.52
CA ILE A 36 0.18 23.25 2.77
C ILE A 36 1.15 22.48 3.66
N ASP A 37 1.60 23.10 4.73
CA ASP A 37 2.47 22.47 5.72
C ASP A 37 1.66 22.12 6.96
N ILE A 38 1.66 20.86 7.36
CA ILE A 38 0.96 20.38 8.54
C ILE A 38 1.97 19.64 9.42
N ASN A 39 2.13 20.05 10.67
CA ASN A 39 3.07 19.30 11.51
C ASN A 39 2.40 17.98 11.92
N ASN A 40 1.26 18.01 12.61
CA ASN A 40 0.65 16.78 13.11
C ASN A 40 -0.84 16.67 12.82
N ILE A 41 -1.26 15.49 12.37
CA ILE A 41 -2.63 15.00 12.45
C ILE A 41 -2.65 13.88 13.46
N ASN A 42 -3.47 14.00 14.50
CA ASN A 42 -3.63 12.99 15.55
C ASN A 42 -5.11 12.63 15.70
N ASN A 43 -5.50 11.50 15.13
CA ASN A 43 -6.82 10.93 15.32
C ASN A 43 -6.84 9.97 16.52
N GLN A 44 -7.62 10.31 17.54
CA GLN A 44 -7.92 9.49 18.71
C GLN A 44 -9.40 9.11 18.78
N GLY A 45 -10.24 9.72 17.93
CA GLY A 45 -11.67 9.48 17.84
C GLY A 45 -12.05 8.76 16.55
N TYR A 46 -13.21 9.09 16.01
CA TYR A 46 -13.71 8.56 14.75
C TYR A 46 -13.57 9.58 13.62
N ILE A 47 -13.13 9.13 12.45
CA ILE A 47 -13.21 9.87 11.19
C ILE A 47 -13.83 8.92 10.14
N ARG A 48 -14.80 9.39 9.36
CA ARG A 48 -15.35 8.57 8.27
C ARG A 48 -14.27 8.26 7.23
N ASN A 49 -13.59 9.27 6.71
CA ASN A 49 -12.48 9.09 5.78
C ASN A 49 -11.50 10.26 5.80
N VAL A 50 -10.28 10.00 5.34
CA VAL A 50 -9.23 11.02 5.19
C VAL A 50 -8.86 11.13 3.72
N TYR A 51 -8.81 12.36 3.22
CA TYR A 51 -8.32 12.68 1.89
C TYR A 51 -7.24 13.74 1.99
N ILE A 52 -6.05 13.46 1.46
CA ILE A 52 -4.96 14.41 1.41
C ILE A 52 -4.41 14.41 -0.01
N GLY A 53 -4.62 15.51 -0.75
CA GLY A 53 -4.12 15.53 -2.12
C GLY A 53 -4.30 16.81 -2.93
N ILE A 54 -3.67 16.83 -4.09
CA ILE A 54 -3.70 17.95 -5.04
C ILE A 54 -4.35 17.51 -6.35
N TRP A 55 -5.42 18.20 -6.76
CA TRP A 55 -6.15 17.90 -7.98
C TRP A 55 -5.59 18.64 -9.21
N GLY A 56 -5.68 17.98 -10.37
CA GLY A 56 -5.61 18.65 -11.69
C GLY A 56 -4.25 19.13 -12.16
N GLU A 57 -3.17 18.40 -11.85
CA GLU A 57 -1.81 18.63 -12.39
C GLU A 57 -1.14 19.96 -12.03
N ARG A 58 -1.75 20.75 -11.13
CA ARG A 58 -1.24 22.07 -10.78
C ARG A 58 -0.04 21.97 -9.84
N ASN A 59 0.80 23.01 -9.89
CA ASN A 59 1.95 23.13 -9.00
C ASN A 59 1.48 23.42 -7.57
N GLY A 60 2.07 22.70 -6.62
CA GLY A 60 1.78 22.79 -5.20
C GLY A 60 2.46 21.65 -4.47
N LYS A 61 2.48 21.72 -3.14
CA LYS A 61 3.08 20.73 -2.27
C LYS A 61 2.25 20.62 -0.99
N ILE A 62 2.05 19.40 -0.52
CA ILE A 62 1.53 19.16 0.83
C ILE A 62 2.62 18.45 1.62
N GLU A 63 3.09 19.08 2.70
CA GLU A 63 4.03 18.48 3.63
C GLU A 63 3.32 18.18 4.95
N LEU A 64 3.46 16.94 5.44
CA LEU A 64 2.87 16.46 6.67
C LEU A 64 3.93 15.78 7.53
N ASP A 65 4.36 16.37 8.65
CA ASP A 65 5.42 15.74 9.45
C ASP A 65 4.93 14.41 10.03
N SER A 66 3.71 14.35 10.55
CA SER A 66 3.14 13.12 11.09
C SER A 66 1.62 13.01 10.97
N PHE A 67 1.17 11.91 10.37
CA PHE A 67 -0.18 11.38 10.50
C PHE A 67 -0.19 10.24 11.54
N LYS A 68 -1.00 10.38 12.59
CA LYS A 68 -1.19 9.35 13.63
C LYS A 68 -2.65 8.99 13.77
N ASN A 69 -2.95 7.70 13.64
CA ASN A 69 -4.27 7.15 13.93
C ASN A 69 -4.19 6.15 15.09
N SER A 70 -4.82 6.49 16.21
CA SER A 70 -5.07 5.60 17.35
C SER A 70 -6.55 5.29 17.56
N GLY A 71 -7.43 6.07 16.92
CA GLY A 71 -8.87 5.83 16.89
C GLY A 71 -9.29 4.97 15.69
N ILE A 72 -10.43 5.33 15.11
CA ILE A 72 -11.06 4.59 14.02
C ILE A 72 -11.17 5.50 12.79
N ILE A 73 -10.72 4.99 11.65
CA ILE A 73 -11.03 5.52 10.33
C ILE A 73 -11.82 4.44 9.59
N TYR A 74 -13.09 4.69 9.31
CA TYR A 74 -13.98 3.67 8.75
C TYR A 74 -14.90 4.26 7.67
N ASN A 75 -14.71 3.79 6.45
CA ASN A 75 -15.50 4.22 5.29
C ASN A 75 -16.12 3.00 4.60
N THR A 76 -17.41 3.02 4.30
CA THR A 76 -18.10 1.93 3.58
C THR A 76 -18.13 2.14 2.06
N ASP A 77 -17.86 3.35 1.59
CA ASP A 77 -18.16 3.73 0.20
C ASP A 77 -16.89 4.08 -0.60
N ASN A 78 -15.78 4.35 0.07
CA ASN A 78 -14.53 4.75 -0.56
C ASN A 78 -13.33 4.27 0.27
N ASN A 79 -12.12 4.71 -0.09
CA ASN A 79 -10.93 4.46 0.70
C ASN A 79 -11.08 5.00 2.14
N GLY A 80 -10.43 4.35 3.11
CA GLY A 80 -10.34 4.87 4.47
C GLY A 80 -9.45 6.11 4.52
N VAL A 81 -8.22 5.98 4.00
CA VAL A 81 -7.27 7.07 3.79
C VAL A 81 -6.83 7.09 2.34
N LEU A 82 -6.77 8.27 1.71
CA LEU A 82 -6.23 8.45 0.37
C LEU A 82 -5.21 9.60 0.35
N PHE A 83 -4.02 9.29 -0.15
CA PHE A 83 -2.98 10.25 -0.51
C PHE A 83 -2.83 10.33 -2.01
N GLU A 84 -2.91 11.52 -2.61
CA GLU A 84 -2.74 11.64 -4.06
C GLU A 84 -2.34 13.04 -4.55
N GLY A 85 -2.00 13.13 -5.84
CA GLY A 85 -1.56 14.37 -6.44
C GLY A 85 -0.05 14.54 -6.40
N LYS A 86 0.39 15.73 -6.82
CA LYS A 86 1.80 16.07 -7.02
C LYS A 86 2.44 16.50 -5.70
N ASP A 87 3.64 15.99 -5.42
CA ASP A 87 4.49 16.40 -4.29
C ASP A 87 3.79 16.34 -2.92
N ILE A 88 3.31 15.15 -2.57
CA ILE A 88 2.82 14.84 -1.23
C ILE A 88 3.97 14.26 -0.41
N GLN A 89 4.38 14.94 0.65
CA GLN A 89 5.48 14.51 1.52
C GLN A 89 4.94 14.23 2.92
N ILE A 90 5.12 12.99 3.40
CA ILE A 90 4.66 12.55 4.72
C ILE A 90 5.88 12.07 5.48
N GLY A 91 6.25 12.76 6.57
CA GLY A 91 7.35 12.33 7.43
C GLY A 91 7.04 10.96 8.04
N LYS A 92 5.92 10.84 8.75
CA LYS A 92 5.51 9.62 9.45
C LYS A 92 4.02 9.36 9.31
N PHE A 93 3.65 8.23 8.73
CA PHE A 93 2.32 7.64 8.81
C PHE A 93 2.33 6.53 9.87
N ILE A 94 1.56 6.69 10.95
CA ILE A 94 1.52 5.74 12.06
C ILE A 94 0.08 5.34 12.33
N ASN A 95 -0.21 4.04 12.24
CA ASN A 95 -1.51 3.48 12.63
C ASN A 95 -1.34 2.53 13.81
N THR A 96 -1.91 2.86 14.96
CA THR A 96 -2.09 1.95 16.11
C THR A 96 -3.56 1.56 16.31
N GLY A 97 -4.49 2.26 15.66
CA GLY A 97 -5.92 2.00 15.71
C GLY A 97 -6.42 1.16 14.53
N ILE A 98 -7.61 1.50 14.04
CA ILE A 98 -8.27 0.81 12.93
C ILE A 98 -8.37 1.76 11.73
N ILE A 99 -7.97 1.28 10.55
CA ILE A 99 -8.26 1.92 9.27
C ILE A 99 -8.93 0.88 8.36
N SER A 100 -10.15 1.16 7.91
CA SER A 100 -10.90 0.27 7.04
C SER A 100 -11.64 1.03 5.94
N GLY A 101 -11.28 0.76 4.69
CA GLY A 101 -12.00 1.18 3.49
C GLY A 101 -12.85 0.02 3.01
N ASN A 102 -14.01 -0.18 3.61
CA ASN A 102 -14.82 -1.39 3.55
C ASN A 102 -15.68 -1.45 2.26
N ASN A 103 -15.02 -1.36 1.10
CA ASN A 103 -15.63 -1.40 -0.22
C ASN A 103 -14.82 -2.28 -1.19
N SER A 104 -15.51 -3.10 -1.99
CA SER A 104 -14.92 -4.17 -2.82
C SER A 104 -13.95 -3.72 -3.89
N ASN A 105 -13.94 -2.41 -4.21
CA ASN A 105 -13.11 -1.81 -5.25
C ASN A 105 -12.18 -0.72 -4.69
N LYS A 106 -11.93 -0.73 -3.37
CA LYS A 106 -11.19 0.31 -2.65
C LYS A 106 -10.17 -0.28 -1.68
N ALA A 107 -9.20 0.53 -1.31
CA ALA A 107 -8.19 0.18 -0.32
C ALA A 107 -8.56 0.76 1.06
N SER A 108 -8.06 0.17 2.13
CA SER A 108 -8.13 0.83 3.44
C SER A 108 -7.20 2.04 3.50
N VAL A 109 -5.99 1.91 2.96
CA VAL A 109 -5.08 3.03 2.69
C VAL A 109 -4.67 2.98 1.22
N ALA A 110 -4.91 4.06 0.50
CA ALA A 110 -4.51 4.23 -0.89
C ALA A 110 -3.48 5.36 -1.04
N ILE A 111 -2.44 5.10 -1.83
CA ILE A 111 -1.42 6.07 -2.22
C ILE A 111 -1.39 6.07 -3.74
N GLY A 112 -1.90 7.15 -4.33
CA GLY A 112 -2.25 7.21 -5.75
C GLY A 112 -3.64 6.62 -6.04
N GLN A 113 -4.09 6.76 -7.29
CA GLN A 113 -5.39 6.25 -7.77
C GLN A 113 -5.33 5.85 -9.25
N SER A 114 -6.32 5.08 -9.70
CA SER A 114 -6.35 4.46 -11.03
C SER A 114 -6.52 5.44 -12.21
N ASN A 115 -7.05 6.64 -11.98
CA ASN A 115 -7.44 7.58 -13.03
C ASN A 115 -6.53 8.81 -13.02
N ASN A 116 -5.97 9.19 -14.18
CA ASN A 116 -5.19 10.40 -14.47
C ASN A 116 -4.36 10.96 -13.29
N ASN A 117 -3.61 10.09 -12.61
CA ASN A 117 -2.81 10.48 -11.45
C ASN A 117 -1.34 10.60 -11.84
N TYR A 118 -0.88 11.84 -12.03
CA TYR A 118 0.50 12.18 -12.43
C TYR A 118 1.32 12.70 -11.25
N GLY A 119 1.10 12.09 -10.09
CA GLY A 119 1.60 12.55 -8.81
C GLY A 119 2.89 11.90 -8.36
N ASN A 120 3.32 12.31 -7.18
CA ASN A 120 4.28 11.54 -6.40
C ASN A 120 3.96 11.70 -4.92
N THR A 121 4.20 10.63 -4.18
CA THR A 121 4.04 10.62 -2.73
C THR A 121 5.28 10.03 -2.10
N THR A 122 5.88 10.75 -1.16
CA THR A 122 7.03 10.28 -0.37
C THR A 122 6.60 10.08 1.07
N ILE A 123 6.88 8.90 1.63
CA ILE A 123 6.64 8.59 3.03
C ILE A 123 7.96 8.20 3.71
N GLY A 124 8.39 8.96 4.71
CA GLY A 124 9.61 8.62 5.47
C GLY A 124 9.44 7.32 6.25
N LEU A 125 8.40 7.24 7.07
CA LEU A 125 8.05 6.05 7.83
C LEU A 125 6.57 5.75 7.67
N PHE A 126 6.24 4.56 7.16
CA PHE A 126 4.92 3.97 7.24
C PHE A 126 4.96 2.86 8.29
N LEU A 127 4.36 3.09 9.45
CA LEU A 127 4.31 2.15 10.56
C LEU A 127 2.87 1.72 10.83
N ASN A 128 2.58 0.43 10.62
CA ASN A 128 1.36 -0.18 11.09
C ASN A 128 1.62 -1.03 12.34
N GLN A 129 0.90 -0.72 13.40
CA GLN A 129 0.85 -1.40 14.69
C GLN A 129 -0.59 -1.84 15.05
N GLY A 130 -1.59 -1.34 14.32
CA GLY A 130 -2.99 -1.68 14.49
C GLY A 130 -3.52 -2.53 13.34
N LEU A 131 -4.79 -2.32 13.00
CA LEU A 131 -5.45 -2.96 11.86
C LEU A 131 -5.55 -1.98 10.68
N ILE A 132 -5.06 -2.40 9.52
CA ILE A 132 -5.38 -1.79 8.23
C ILE A 132 -6.06 -2.85 7.36
N GLY A 133 -7.35 -2.68 7.09
CA GLY A 133 -8.10 -3.67 6.31
C GLY A 133 -9.55 -3.80 6.72
N GLY A 134 -10.29 -4.59 5.94
CA GLY A 134 -11.67 -4.97 6.23
C GLY A 134 -12.13 -6.05 5.26
N GLN A 135 -13.11 -6.87 5.66
CA GLN A 135 -13.60 -8.02 4.87
C GLN A 135 -13.98 -7.63 3.43
N TYR A 136 -14.46 -6.41 3.22
CA TYR A 136 -14.84 -5.92 1.90
C TYR A 136 -13.79 -5.02 1.26
N SER A 137 -12.71 -4.63 1.92
CA SER A 137 -11.64 -3.87 1.28
C SER A 137 -10.99 -4.71 0.19
N GLN A 138 -10.89 -4.18 -1.03
CA GLN A 138 -10.11 -4.83 -2.08
C GLN A 138 -8.65 -5.01 -1.64
N TYR A 139 -8.10 -3.96 -1.05
CA TYR A 139 -6.73 -3.88 -0.58
C TYR A 139 -6.66 -3.44 0.88
N GLY A 140 -5.70 -3.98 1.65
CA GLY A 140 -5.31 -3.37 2.92
C GLY A 140 -4.63 -2.03 2.64
N VAL A 141 -3.44 -2.09 2.02
CA VAL A 141 -2.73 -0.91 1.49
C VAL A 141 -2.48 -1.08 -0.01
N GLU A 142 -2.80 -0.04 -0.77
CA GLU A 142 -2.55 0.03 -2.20
C GLU A 142 -1.66 1.23 -2.54
N PHE A 143 -0.55 0.97 -3.23
CA PHE A 143 0.23 1.98 -3.93
C PHE A 143 -0.10 1.85 -5.41
N ASN A 144 -0.88 2.79 -5.94
CA ASN A 144 -1.44 2.71 -7.28
C ASN A 144 -0.74 3.71 -8.21
N GLY A 145 0.04 3.18 -9.15
CA GLY A 145 0.74 3.98 -10.15
C GLY A 145 -0.16 4.47 -11.31
N GLY A 146 -1.46 4.23 -11.27
CA GLY A 146 -2.39 4.58 -12.35
C GLY A 146 -2.27 3.69 -13.60
N LYS A 147 -3.15 3.94 -14.57
CA LYS A 147 -3.19 3.24 -15.86
C LYS A 147 -2.07 3.69 -16.79
N ARG A 148 -1.51 2.74 -17.55
CA ARG A 148 -0.72 3.02 -18.75
C ARG A 148 -1.71 3.34 -19.87
N ASN A 149 -1.70 4.57 -20.39
CA ASN A 149 -2.43 4.91 -21.61
C ASN A 149 -1.44 4.89 -22.77
N ASP A 150 -1.57 3.88 -23.62
CA ASP A 150 -0.62 3.50 -24.66
C ASP A 150 -0.42 4.57 -25.75
N ASN A 151 -1.30 5.58 -25.79
CA ASN A 151 -1.34 6.56 -26.87
C ASN A 151 -0.84 7.97 -26.50
N ASN A 152 -0.42 8.23 -25.25
CA ASN A 152 0.22 9.50 -24.87
C ASN A 152 1.12 9.45 -23.61
N ASN A 153 1.37 8.25 -23.06
CA ASN A 153 2.29 7.95 -21.95
C ASN A 153 2.47 9.05 -20.87
N PRO A 154 1.38 9.55 -20.25
CA PRO A 154 1.54 10.50 -19.17
C PRO A 154 2.17 9.81 -17.95
N PRO A 155 2.97 10.53 -17.13
CA PRO A 155 3.80 9.93 -16.10
C PRO A 155 2.96 9.34 -14.97
N ARG A 156 3.22 8.07 -14.63
CA ARG A 156 2.52 7.35 -13.57
C ARG A 156 2.76 7.96 -12.19
N HIS A 157 1.81 7.79 -11.28
CA HIS A 157 2.01 8.16 -9.88
C HIS A 157 3.17 7.34 -9.31
N LYS A 158 4.15 8.01 -8.70
CA LYS A 158 5.31 7.35 -8.09
C LYS A 158 5.26 7.44 -6.59
N ALA A 159 5.32 6.29 -5.92
CA ALA A 159 5.38 6.26 -4.47
C ALA A 159 6.81 5.92 -4.01
N THR A 160 7.35 6.70 -3.08
CA THR A 160 8.65 6.45 -2.45
C THR A 160 8.45 6.26 -0.95
N ILE A 161 8.93 5.16 -0.38
CA ILE A 161 8.79 4.86 1.04
C ILE A 161 10.13 4.42 1.60
N ASN A 162 10.69 5.17 2.55
CA ASN A 162 11.99 4.80 3.10
C ASN A 162 11.86 3.57 4.01
N HIS A 163 10.83 3.56 4.87
CA HIS A 163 10.58 2.44 5.77
C HIS A 163 9.10 2.11 5.83
N PHE A 164 8.71 0.97 5.28
CA PHE A 164 7.41 0.34 5.50
C PHE A 164 7.58 -0.75 6.55
N ILE A 165 6.95 -0.58 7.71
CA ILE A 165 7.05 -1.50 8.84
C ILE A 165 5.64 -1.92 9.24
N ASN A 166 5.36 -3.22 9.14
CA ASN A 166 4.18 -3.84 9.69
C ASN A 166 4.52 -4.66 10.95
N THR A 167 3.86 -4.31 12.04
CA THR A 167 3.91 -4.93 13.38
C THR A 167 2.50 -5.18 13.92
N GLY A 168 1.48 -5.03 13.07
CA GLY A 168 0.09 -5.36 13.37
C GLY A 168 -0.51 -6.15 12.21
N VAL A 169 -1.79 -5.94 11.94
CA VAL A 169 -2.51 -6.70 10.90
C VAL A 169 -2.76 -5.83 9.67
N ILE A 170 -2.36 -6.33 8.51
CA ILE A 170 -2.79 -5.80 7.21
C ILE A 170 -3.60 -6.87 6.49
N TYR A 171 -4.82 -6.51 6.09
CA TYR A 171 -5.75 -7.43 5.45
C TYR A 171 -6.47 -6.77 4.27
N GLY A 172 -6.61 -7.50 3.17
CA GLY A 172 -7.53 -7.12 2.09
C GLY A 172 -8.08 -8.35 1.37
N TYR A 173 -9.33 -8.27 0.94
CA TYR A 173 -10.03 -9.38 0.31
C TYR A 173 -9.29 -9.89 -0.93
N GLN A 174 -8.85 -8.99 -1.82
CA GLN A 174 -7.99 -9.38 -2.93
C GLN A 174 -6.54 -9.50 -2.46
N ARG A 175 -5.97 -8.44 -1.88
CA ARG A 175 -4.56 -8.42 -1.45
C ARG A 175 -4.40 -7.65 -0.14
N GLY A 176 -3.51 -8.10 0.73
CA GLY A 176 -3.11 -7.30 1.89
C GLY A 176 -2.36 -6.04 1.45
N LEU A 177 -1.36 -6.22 0.57
CA LEU A 177 -0.52 -5.17 0.03
C LEU A 177 -0.40 -5.25 -1.49
N SER A 178 -0.44 -4.09 -2.14
CA SER A 178 -0.22 -3.98 -3.58
C SER A 178 0.68 -2.79 -3.89
N PHE A 179 1.79 -3.05 -4.60
CA PHE A 179 2.78 -2.05 -4.98
C PHE A 179 2.84 -1.90 -6.51
N SER A 180 2.63 -0.68 -6.99
CA SER A 180 2.81 -0.30 -8.39
C SER A 180 3.63 0.96 -8.46
N GLU A 181 4.63 1.02 -9.35
CA GLU A 181 5.51 2.19 -9.52
C GLU A 181 6.01 2.73 -8.18
N SER A 182 6.40 1.80 -7.30
CA SER A 182 6.76 2.09 -5.91
C SER A 182 8.23 1.77 -5.66
N THR A 183 8.92 2.65 -4.95
CA THR A 183 10.30 2.45 -4.49
C THR A 183 10.30 2.36 -2.97
N LEU A 184 10.74 1.22 -2.44
CA LEU A 184 10.87 0.99 -1.00
C LEU A 184 12.34 0.74 -0.64
N THR A 185 12.87 1.46 0.33
CA THR A 185 14.20 1.11 0.87
C THR A 185 14.09 -0.09 1.80
N ASN A 186 13.17 -0.05 2.76
CA ASN A 186 12.94 -1.16 3.68
C ASN A 186 11.47 -1.52 3.74
N PHE A 187 11.17 -2.77 3.44
CA PHE A 187 9.91 -3.43 3.72
C PHE A 187 10.15 -4.44 4.83
N VAL A 188 9.50 -4.24 5.98
CA VAL A 188 9.64 -5.10 7.15
C VAL A 188 8.27 -5.56 7.59
N ASN A 189 8.04 -6.88 7.58
CA ASN A 189 6.87 -7.50 8.17
C ASN A 189 7.28 -8.35 9.38
N THR A 190 6.72 -8.02 10.54
CA THR A 190 6.97 -8.74 11.80
C THR A 190 5.71 -9.39 12.38
N ASP A 191 4.55 -9.11 11.79
CA ASP A 191 3.26 -9.68 12.19
C ASP A 191 2.48 -10.14 10.94
N LEU A 192 1.17 -9.92 10.85
CA LEU A 192 0.33 -10.53 9.83
C LEU A 192 0.08 -9.63 8.62
N ILE A 193 0.35 -10.17 7.43
CA ILE A 193 -0.21 -9.69 6.17
C ILE A 193 -1.01 -10.82 5.53
N GLN A 194 -2.29 -10.57 5.28
CA GLN A 194 -3.20 -11.59 4.76
C GLN A 194 -4.03 -11.10 3.57
N SER A 195 -4.36 -12.04 2.69
CA SER A 195 -5.47 -11.93 1.73
C SER A 195 -6.35 -13.17 1.68
N ASP A 196 -7.57 -12.99 1.18
CA ASP A 196 -8.52 -14.11 1.02
C ASP A 196 -8.61 -14.63 -0.40
N ASN A 197 -8.39 -13.80 -1.43
CA ASN A 197 -8.72 -14.16 -2.82
C ASN A 197 -7.54 -14.16 -3.80
N SER A 198 -6.49 -13.39 -3.53
CA SER A 198 -5.28 -13.32 -4.37
C SER A 198 -4.02 -13.38 -3.52
N SER A 199 -2.88 -12.91 -4.04
CA SER A 199 -1.63 -12.84 -3.28
C SER A 199 -1.72 -11.85 -2.14
N ALA A 200 -1.12 -12.19 -1.00
CA ALA A 200 -1.10 -11.34 0.18
C ALA A 200 -0.28 -10.07 -0.06
N VAL A 201 0.86 -10.21 -0.75
CA VAL A 201 1.66 -9.09 -1.25
C VAL A 201 1.90 -9.27 -2.75
N GLN A 202 1.62 -8.21 -3.51
CA GLN A 202 1.98 -8.14 -4.93
C GLN A 202 2.80 -6.89 -5.23
N THR A 203 3.82 -7.04 -6.07
CA THR A 203 4.45 -5.92 -6.79
C THR A 203 4.14 -6.04 -8.29
N PHE A 204 4.00 -4.91 -8.97
CA PHE A 204 3.92 -4.81 -10.42
C PHE A 204 4.55 -3.49 -10.90
N SER A 205 4.71 -3.33 -12.21
CA SER A 205 4.98 -2.01 -12.81
C SER A 205 6.25 -1.30 -12.30
N ASN A 206 7.41 -1.90 -12.51
CA ASN A 206 8.72 -1.34 -12.19
C ASN A 206 8.91 -0.96 -10.72
N SER A 207 8.27 -1.71 -9.81
CA SER A 207 8.45 -1.47 -8.38
C SER A 207 9.81 -1.99 -7.91
N THR A 208 10.45 -1.29 -6.98
CA THR A 208 11.75 -1.66 -6.41
C THR A 208 11.66 -1.77 -4.89
N ILE A 209 12.30 -2.79 -4.32
CA ILE A 209 12.44 -2.98 -2.87
C ILE A 209 13.88 -3.31 -2.57
N THR A 210 14.61 -2.43 -1.85
CA THR A 210 16.01 -2.74 -1.52
C THR A 210 16.09 -3.87 -0.49
N ASN A 211 15.35 -3.77 0.62
CA ASN A 211 15.33 -4.81 1.65
C ASN A 211 13.90 -5.28 1.91
N PHE A 212 13.60 -6.52 1.51
CA PHE A 212 12.37 -7.21 1.88
C PHE A 212 12.68 -8.16 3.03
N ILE A 213 12.14 -7.86 4.22
CA ILE A 213 12.39 -8.63 5.44
C ILE A 213 11.06 -9.12 5.99
N ASN A 214 10.90 -10.43 6.09
CA ASN A 214 9.76 -11.06 6.74
C ASN A 214 10.21 -11.89 7.95
N SER A 215 9.79 -11.49 9.14
CA SER A 215 9.86 -12.30 10.36
C SER A 215 8.48 -12.64 10.92
N GLY A 216 7.41 -12.07 10.36
CA GLY A 216 6.02 -12.37 10.68
C GLY A 216 5.41 -13.44 9.76
N THR A 217 4.09 -13.33 9.55
CA THR A 217 3.33 -14.22 8.67
C THR A 217 2.82 -13.45 7.45
N ILE A 218 3.08 -13.99 6.26
CA ILE A 218 2.46 -13.54 5.02
C ILE A 218 1.69 -14.72 4.45
N THR A 219 0.36 -14.59 4.32
CA THR A 219 -0.45 -15.73 3.90
C THR A 219 -1.65 -15.35 3.04
N ASN A 220 -2.03 -16.23 2.13
CA ASN A 220 -3.34 -16.14 1.50
C ASN A 220 -4.18 -17.38 1.78
N GLN A 221 -5.51 -17.20 1.79
CA GLN A 221 -6.46 -18.26 2.15
C GLN A 221 -6.97 -19.09 0.97
N LYS A 222 -6.51 -18.81 -0.26
CA LYS A 222 -6.96 -19.48 -1.51
C LYS A 222 -5.79 -19.83 -2.42
N ASP A 223 -6.10 -20.47 -3.56
CA ASP A 223 -5.19 -21.15 -4.49
C ASP A 223 -4.31 -20.19 -5.32
N ARG A 224 -3.64 -19.25 -4.67
CA ARG A 224 -2.63 -18.36 -5.28
C ARG A 224 -1.36 -18.32 -4.45
N SER A 225 -0.29 -17.71 -4.95
CA SER A 225 0.91 -17.49 -4.15
C SER A 225 0.70 -16.45 -3.06
N ALA A 226 1.36 -16.61 -1.91
CA ALA A 226 1.35 -15.60 -0.85
C ALA A 226 2.09 -14.32 -1.30
N LEU A 227 3.21 -14.49 -1.99
CA LEU A 227 3.98 -13.42 -2.63
C LEU A 227 3.95 -13.56 -4.17
N TYR A 228 3.70 -12.46 -4.87
CA TYR A 228 3.79 -12.41 -6.33
C TYR A 228 4.54 -11.14 -6.76
N PHE A 229 5.77 -11.32 -7.21
CA PHE A 229 6.64 -10.22 -7.61
C PHE A 229 6.71 -10.10 -9.12
N GLU A 230 5.94 -9.18 -9.70
CA GLU A 230 5.86 -8.97 -11.16
C GLU A 230 6.57 -7.69 -11.56
N ASN A 231 7.39 -7.72 -12.62
CA ASN A 231 8.10 -6.55 -13.15
C ASN A 231 8.71 -5.68 -12.03
N SER A 232 9.41 -6.32 -11.10
CA SER A 232 9.97 -5.67 -9.92
C SER A 232 11.39 -6.11 -9.65
N THR A 233 12.15 -5.27 -8.96
CA THR A 233 13.52 -5.56 -8.52
C THR A 233 13.58 -5.57 -7.01
N ILE A 234 14.08 -6.66 -6.44
CA ILE A 234 14.35 -6.80 -5.02
C ILE A 234 15.85 -7.03 -4.85
N THR A 235 16.54 -6.23 -4.04
CA THR A 235 17.97 -6.46 -3.83
C THR A 235 18.21 -7.55 -2.79
N ASN A 236 17.63 -7.39 -1.60
CA ASN A 236 17.78 -8.34 -0.50
C ASN A 236 16.41 -8.87 -0.09
N PHE A 237 16.22 -10.18 -0.19
CA PHE A 237 15.06 -10.89 0.35
C PHE A 237 15.50 -11.75 1.52
N LEU A 238 14.97 -11.47 2.71
CA LEU A 238 15.22 -12.22 3.93
C LEU A 238 13.88 -12.71 4.51
N ASN A 239 13.72 -14.02 4.62
CA ASN A 239 12.60 -14.63 5.34
C ASN A 239 13.10 -15.44 6.53
N THR A 240 12.70 -15.05 7.73
CA THR A 240 12.85 -15.80 8.98
C THR A 240 11.50 -16.23 9.56
N GLY A 241 10.39 -15.69 9.04
CA GLY A 241 9.02 -15.97 9.45
C GLY A 241 8.34 -17.02 8.57
N THR A 242 7.03 -16.86 8.38
CA THR A 242 6.19 -17.76 7.57
C THR A 242 5.66 -17.07 6.32
N ILE A 243 5.78 -17.74 5.17
CA ILE A 243 5.15 -17.34 3.91
C ILE A 243 4.36 -18.55 3.39
N GLU A 244 3.04 -18.54 3.53
CA GLU A 244 2.21 -19.73 3.28
C GLU A 244 1.03 -19.44 2.36
N ALA A 245 0.82 -20.30 1.36
CA ALA A 245 -0.39 -20.29 0.53
C ALA A 245 -1.36 -21.42 0.93
N LYS A 246 -2.46 -21.09 1.61
CA LYS A 246 -3.35 -22.09 2.25
C LYS A 246 -4.33 -22.78 1.31
N GLY A 247 -4.54 -22.27 0.10
CA GLY A 247 -5.40 -22.94 -0.90
C GLY A 247 -4.86 -24.25 -1.48
N ALA A 248 -3.65 -24.67 -1.11
CA ALA A 248 -3.02 -25.86 -1.68
C ALA A 248 -3.53 -27.21 -1.11
N ALA A 249 -4.76 -27.29 -0.61
CA ALA A 249 -5.47 -28.55 -0.36
C ALA A 249 -6.80 -28.48 -1.12
N ILE A 250 -7.10 -29.27 -2.16
CA ILE A 250 -7.32 -30.73 -2.10
C ILE A 250 -7.34 -31.27 -3.56
N ASN A 251 -6.39 -32.16 -3.91
CA ASN A 251 -6.62 -33.43 -4.62
C ASN A 251 -5.28 -34.09 -4.99
N ASN A 252 -5.01 -35.25 -4.35
CA ASN A 252 -3.86 -36.16 -4.50
C ASN A 252 -2.59 -35.86 -3.68
N LYS A 253 -2.49 -36.54 -2.52
CA LYS A 253 -1.31 -37.18 -1.90
C LYS A 253 0.11 -36.74 -2.33
N GLN A 254 0.38 -35.45 -2.42
CA GLN A 254 1.72 -34.89 -2.27
C GLN A 254 1.62 -33.74 -1.29
N GLU A 255 2.47 -33.78 -0.27
CA GLU A 255 2.61 -32.68 0.70
C GLU A 255 2.85 -31.38 -0.08
N SER A 256 1.94 -30.43 0.06
CA SER A 256 2.03 -29.10 -0.53
C SER A 256 3.18 -28.35 0.13
N LYS A 257 4.40 -28.57 -0.35
CA LYS A 257 5.57 -27.79 0.02
C LYS A 257 5.51 -26.51 -0.80
N SER A 258 5.33 -25.36 -0.15
CA SER A 258 5.44 -24.10 -0.86
C SER A 258 6.82 -24.02 -1.50
N LYS A 259 6.85 -23.66 -2.78
CA LYS A 259 8.08 -23.53 -3.55
C LYS A 259 8.33 -22.06 -3.89
N VAL A 260 9.60 -21.71 -4.11
CA VAL A 260 9.98 -20.48 -4.80
C VAL A 260 10.08 -20.79 -6.28
N GLU A 261 9.29 -20.11 -7.10
CA GLU A 261 9.31 -20.29 -8.57
C GLU A 261 9.68 -18.98 -9.28
N ASN A 262 10.66 -19.09 -10.19
CA ASN A 262 11.03 -18.04 -11.14
C ASN A 262 10.48 -18.43 -12.52
N SER A 263 9.50 -17.69 -13.05
CA SER A 263 8.86 -17.99 -14.34
C SER A 263 8.70 -16.73 -15.19
N SER A 264 9.09 -16.81 -16.47
CA SER A 264 8.94 -15.73 -17.45
C SER A 264 7.57 -15.71 -18.16
N SER A 265 6.68 -16.68 -17.92
CA SER A 265 5.40 -16.82 -18.62
C SER A 265 4.21 -16.97 -17.66
N THR A 266 3.07 -16.31 -17.95
CA THR A 266 1.78 -16.47 -17.22
C THR A 266 1.44 -17.96 -17.07
N PRO A 267 1.11 -18.48 -15.88
CA PRO A 267 0.83 -19.91 -15.75
C PRO A 267 -0.52 -20.13 -16.45
N THR A 268 -0.49 -20.68 -17.66
CA THR A 268 -1.68 -20.84 -18.52
C THR A 268 -2.50 -22.07 -18.20
N ASN A 269 -2.04 -22.93 -17.29
CA ASN A 269 -2.71 -24.17 -16.94
C ASN A 269 -3.19 -24.08 -15.48
N GLU A 270 -4.43 -24.49 -15.21
CA GLU A 270 -4.98 -24.62 -13.83
C GLU A 270 -4.05 -25.45 -12.93
N ALA A 271 -3.31 -26.42 -13.51
CA ALA A 271 -2.31 -27.23 -12.81
C ALA A 271 -0.95 -26.52 -12.55
N SER A 272 -0.64 -25.40 -13.21
CA SER A 272 0.53 -24.56 -12.91
C SER A 272 0.20 -23.34 -12.04
N LYS A 273 -1.08 -23.20 -11.63
CA LYS A 273 -1.48 -22.32 -10.52
C LYS A 273 -1.24 -22.97 -9.15
N ILE A 274 -0.73 -24.21 -9.13
CA ILE A 274 -0.49 -25.01 -7.93
C ILE A 274 0.78 -24.52 -7.20
N SER A 275 0.59 -24.02 -5.97
CA SER A 275 1.47 -24.15 -4.79
C SER A 275 2.86 -23.49 -4.75
N SER A 276 3.02 -22.24 -5.21
CA SER A 276 4.23 -21.47 -4.90
C SER A 276 3.96 -20.47 -3.78
N GLY A 277 4.68 -20.56 -2.65
CA GLY A 277 4.61 -19.54 -1.60
C GLY A 277 5.08 -18.18 -2.13
N VAL A 278 6.09 -18.22 -3.01
CA VAL A 278 6.69 -17.05 -3.66
C VAL A 278 6.80 -17.28 -5.17
N ILE A 279 6.24 -16.37 -5.96
CA ILE A 279 6.44 -16.33 -7.41
C ILE A 279 7.20 -15.06 -7.77
N VAL A 280 8.24 -15.21 -8.59
CA VAL A 280 9.09 -14.11 -9.06
C VAL A 280 9.04 -14.03 -10.59
N ARG A 281 8.71 -12.84 -11.10
CA ARG A 281 8.75 -12.41 -12.51
C ARG A 281 9.45 -11.06 -12.61
N GLY A 282 10.59 -11.00 -11.96
CA GLY A 282 11.42 -9.83 -11.76
C GLY A 282 12.80 -10.29 -11.35
N THR A 283 13.54 -9.44 -10.64
CA THR A 283 14.86 -9.81 -10.12
C THR A 283 14.85 -9.86 -8.60
N ILE A 284 15.51 -10.88 -8.05
CA ILE A 284 15.94 -10.90 -6.66
C ILE A 284 17.45 -11.15 -6.68
N ASP A 285 18.25 -10.22 -6.16
CA ASP A 285 19.71 -10.34 -6.22
C ASP A 285 20.22 -11.31 -5.12
N THR A 286 19.78 -11.12 -3.88
CA THR A 286 20.11 -11.97 -2.73
C THR A 286 18.84 -12.53 -2.10
N PHE A 287 18.77 -13.85 -1.94
CA PHE A 287 17.64 -14.55 -1.30
C PHE A 287 18.14 -15.42 -0.14
N ILE A 288 17.71 -15.10 1.08
CA ILE A 288 18.01 -15.84 2.30
C ILE A 288 16.70 -16.28 2.94
N ASN A 289 16.53 -17.58 3.15
CA ASN A 289 15.40 -18.14 3.87
C ASN A 289 15.90 -19.03 5.01
N THR A 290 15.55 -18.65 6.25
CA THR A 290 15.69 -19.50 7.44
C THR A 290 14.35 -19.83 8.09
N GLY A 291 13.26 -19.22 7.60
CA GLY A 291 11.88 -19.47 8.01
C GLY A 291 11.16 -20.50 7.15
N LEU A 292 9.84 -20.54 7.30
CA LEU A 292 8.93 -21.34 6.46
C LEU A 292 8.57 -20.57 5.20
N ILE A 293 8.80 -21.22 4.07
CA ILE A 293 8.08 -20.97 2.82
C ILE A 293 7.34 -22.27 2.56
#